data_AF-A0AAD5NG32-F1
#
_entry.id   AF-A0AAD5NG32-F1
#
_cell.length_a   1.000
_cell.length_b   1.000
_cell.length_c   1.000
_cell.angle_alpha   90.00
_cell.angle_beta   90.00
_cell.angle_gamma   90.00
#
_symmetry.space_group_name_H-M   'P 1'
#
loop_
_entity.id
_entity.type
_entity.pdbx_description
1 polymer ?
#
loop_
_entity_poly.entity_id
_entity_poly.type
_entity_poly.pdbx_seq_one_letter_code
_entity_poly.pdbx_strand_id
1 'polypeptide(L)'
;MATAIQINHLHASAFKHGKQQPKKLFTAPSRRTSQLQVRAASSGYSARQLIQSGEVRPILPKEAAAAVNSDGFVLLDIRPEWEREKARVTGSLHVPLFVEDKDYSPITLLKKWVHFGYIGLWTGQNFTMLNPDFLQQVEAAVPDKNAKLLVACGEGLRSMMAVSKLHNGGYKNLGWLAGGYNRSVDADFPDVEGEEKLQYATIGGASYYFLQLLLILQAVGKSS
;
A
#
# COMPACT_ATOMS: atom_id res chain seq x y z
N MET A 1 -47.14 91.27 -10.27
CA MET A 1 -45.87 90.72 -9.77
C MET A 1 -45.98 89.19 -9.71
N ALA A 2 -45.90 88.51 -10.85
CA ALA A 2 -45.61 87.08 -10.99
C ALA A 2 -45.89 86.66 -12.44
N THR A 3 -44.84 86.66 -13.26
CA THR A 3 -44.68 85.96 -14.54
C THR A 3 -43.26 86.33 -14.98
N ALA A 4 -42.42 85.46 -15.54
CA ALA A 4 -42.79 84.36 -16.40
C ALA A 4 -41.58 83.43 -16.64
N ILE A 5 -41.91 82.14 -16.87
CA ILE A 5 -41.45 81.33 -18.02
C ILE A 5 -40.04 80.70 -17.93
N GLN A 6 -39.94 79.36 -17.73
CA GLN A 6 -39.84 78.30 -18.77
C GLN A 6 -38.32 77.96 -18.98
N ILE A 7 -37.79 76.81 -19.44
CA ILE A 7 -38.25 75.68 -20.27
C ILE A 7 -37.33 74.45 -20.00
N ASN A 8 -37.93 73.25 -20.12
CA ASN A 8 -37.46 71.94 -20.61
C ASN A 8 -35.99 71.48 -20.60
N HIS A 9 -35.90 70.20 -20.26
CA HIS A 9 -34.72 69.34 -20.12
C HIS A 9 -34.08 68.83 -21.43
N LEU A 10 -32.75 68.93 -21.44
CA LEU A 10 -31.69 67.95 -21.74
C LEU A 10 -31.63 67.20 -23.09
N HIS A 11 -30.45 67.31 -23.72
CA HIS A 11 -29.90 66.33 -24.65
C HIS A 11 -28.36 66.16 -24.46
N ALA A 12 -27.93 64.89 -24.50
CA ALA A 12 -26.63 64.22 -24.72
C ALA A 12 -25.29 65.00 -24.79
N SER A 13 -24.21 64.43 -24.22
CA SER A 13 -23.16 63.65 -24.94
C SER A 13 -21.79 63.52 -24.22
N ALA A 14 -21.15 62.37 -24.51
CA ALA A 14 -19.75 61.90 -24.39
C ALA A 14 -18.58 62.84 -24.00
N PHE A 15 -17.56 62.32 -23.28
CA PHE A 15 -16.19 61.99 -23.77
C PHE A 15 -15.16 61.74 -22.63
N LYS A 16 -14.12 60.98 -23.00
CA LYS A 16 -12.96 60.42 -22.26
C LYS A 16 -12.11 61.43 -21.45
N HIS A 17 -11.36 60.95 -20.44
CA HIS A 17 -9.96 61.35 -20.15
C HIS A 17 -9.25 60.37 -19.18
N GLY A 18 -7.99 60.02 -19.48
CA GLY A 18 -7.15 59.12 -18.67
C GLY A 18 -6.32 59.83 -17.59
N LYS A 19 -5.61 59.05 -16.76
CA LYS A 19 -4.42 59.48 -16.00
C LYS A 19 -3.65 58.28 -15.40
N GLN A 20 -2.32 58.38 -15.46
CA GLN A 20 -1.32 57.42 -15.00
C GLN A 20 -1.04 57.50 -13.47
N GLN A 21 -0.39 56.42 -13.00
CA GLN A 21 0.04 55.95 -11.65
C GLN A 21 0.50 56.95 -10.56
N PRO A 22 0.62 56.46 -9.31
CA PRO A 22 1.99 56.34 -8.75
C PRO A 22 2.31 54.97 -8.09
N LYS A 23 3.60 54.62 -8.15
CA LYS A 23 4.24 53.42 -7.58
C LYS A 23 4.32 53.49 -6.06
N LYS A 24 4.09 52.36 -5.35
CA LYS A 24 4.57 52.16 -3.97
C LYS A 24 5.35 50.84 -3.85
N LEU A 25 6.59 51.00 -3.41
CA LEU A 25 7.57 49.99 -3.00
C LEU A 25 7.04 49.19 -1.80
N PHE A 26 6.88 47.88 -1.94
CA PHE A 26 6.97 46.93 -0.82
C PHE A 26 7.51 45.60 -1.35
N THR A 27 8.81 45.38 -1.21
CA THR A 27 9.49 44.10 -1.46
C THR A 27 9.31 43.20 -0.24
N ALA A 28 8.52 42.13 -0.38
CA ALA A 28 8.45 41.06 0.60
C ALA A 28 9.69 40.14 0.47
N PRO A 29 10.34 39.72 1.58
CA PRO A 29 11.46 38.79 1.49
C PRO A 29 10.97 37.41 1.04
N SER A 30 11.48 36.94 -0.09
CA SER A 30 11.27 35.59 -0.61
C SER A 30 11.88 34.58 0.38
N ARG A 31 11.02 33.93 1.16
CA ARG A 31 11.40 32.82 2.04
C ARG A 31 11.67 31.61 1.15
N ARG A 32 12.93 31.42 0.73
CA ARG A 32 13.37 30.19 0.07
C ARG A 32 13.19 29.04 1.05
N THR A 33 12.08 28.30 0.93
CA THR A 33 11.99 26.97 1.50
C THR A 33 13.01 26.12 0.74
N SER A 34 14.17 25.85 1.35
CA SER A 34 15.00 24.74 0.92
C SER A 34 14.14 23.48 1.09
N GLN A 35 13.55 23.01 0.00
CA GLN A 35 13.04 21.65 -0.03
C GLN A 35 14.26 20.76 0.15
N LEU A 36 14.52 20.34 1.39
CA LEU A 36 15.46 19.28 1.69
C LEU A 36 14.87 18.03 1.04
N GLN A 37 15.23 17.78 -0.22
CA GLN A 37 14.95 16.51 -0.84
C GLN A 37 15.82 15.47 -0.15
N VAL A 38 15.24 14.82 0.86
CA VAL A 38 15.82 13.63 1.47
C VAL A 38 15.77 12.53 0.41
N ARG A 39 16.83 12.43 -0.39
CA ARG A 39 17.08 11.25 -1.22
C ARG A 39 17.46 10.15 -0.25
N ALA A 40 16.50 9.29 0.10
CA ALA A 40 16.81 8.03 0.75
C ALA A 40 17.83 7.31 -0.15
N ALA A 41 19.05 7.15 0.36
CA ALA A 41 20.10 6.40 -0.32
C ALA A 41 19.77 4.91 -0.22
N SER A 42 18.79 4.45 -0.98
CA SER A 42 18.75 3.04 -1.37
C SER A 42 19.58 2.93 -2.63
N SER A 43 20.83 2.51 -2.49
CA SER A 43 21.71 2.12 -3.60
C SER A 43 21.21 0.88 -4.38
N GLY A 44 19.94 0.49 -4.19
CA GLY A 44 19.29 -0.63 -4.84
C GLY A 44 18.02 -0.18 -5.57
N TYR A 45 17.59 -1.00 -6.52
CA TYR A 45 16.43 -0.72 -7.37
C TYR A 45 15.14 -0.74 -6.56
N SER A 46 14.28 0.27 -6.77
CA SER A 46 12.92 0.25 -6.25
C SER A 46 12.14 -0.88 -6.91
N ALA A 47 11.29 -1.57 -6.15
CA ALA A 47 10.43 -2.62 -6.67
C ALA A 47 9.61 -2.19 -7.90
N ARG A 48 9.15 -0.92 -7.94
CA ARG A 48 8.47 -0.37 -9.12
C ARG A 48 9.36 -0.34 -10.35
N GLN A 49 10.62 0.05 -10.18
CA GLN A 49 11.59 0.08 -11.27
C GLN A 49 11.88 -1.33 -11.78
N LEU A 50 12.00 -2.31 -10.88
CA LEU A 50 12.22 -3.71 -11.25
C LEU A 50 11.04 -4.33 -12.02
N ILE A 51 9.81 -3.98 -11.65
CA ILE A 51 8.61 -4.39 -12.39
C ILE A 51 8.55 -3.69 -13.75
N GLN A 52 8.88 -2.41 -13.80
CA GLN A 52 8.89 -1.63 -15.05
C GLN A 52 10.00 -2.06 -16.01
N SER A 53 11.17 -2.47 -15.50
CA SER A 53 12.28 -2.99 -16.30
C SER A 53 12.05 -4.43 -16.76
N GLY A 54 11.06 -5.13 -16.20
CA GLY A 54 10.76 -6.53 -16.51
C GLY A 54 11.64 -7.55 -15.76
N GLU A 55 12.52 -7.09 -14.86
CA GLU A 55 13.32 -7.97 -13.99
C GLU A 55 12.44 -8.73 -12.99
N VAL A 56 11.32 -8.12 -12.60
CA VAL A 56 10.30 -8.76 -11.77
C VAL A 56 9.04 -8.97 -12.57
N ARG A 57 8.61 -10.23 -12.68
CA ARG A 57 7.37 -10.57 -13.38
C ARG A 57 6.16 -10.33 -12.48
N PRO A 58 5.22 -9.42 -12.82
CA PRO A 58 3.94 -9.35 -12.13
C PRO A 58 3.09 -10.57 -12.50
N ILE A 59 2.60 -11.31 -11.50
CA ILE A 59 1.75 -12.48 -11.67
C ILE A 59 0.41 -12.18 -10.99
N LEU A 60 -0.69 -12.33 -11.74
CA LEU A 60 -2.03 -12.18 -11.19
C LEU A 60 -2.44 -13.44 -10.40
N PRO A 61 -3.32 -13.33 -9.39
CA PRO A 61 -3.80 -14.49 -8.62
C PRO A 61 -4.30 -15.65 -9.51
N LYS A 62 -5.11 -15.33 -10.53
CA LYS A 62 -5.59 -16.30 -11.53
C LYS A 62 -4.50 -17.09 -12.27
N GLU A 63 -3.30 -16.53 -12.37
CA GLU A 63 -2.14 -17.13 -13.04
C GLU A 63 -1.18 -17.78 -12.04
N ALA A 64 -1.40 -17.61 -10.73
CA ALA A 64 -0.47 -18.03 -9.69
C ALA A 64 -0.33 -19.55 -9.64
N ALA A 65 -1.43 -20.32 -9.72
CA ALA A 65 -1.37 -21.77 -9.79
C ALA A 65 -0.60 -22.27 -11.02
N ALA A 66 -0.81 -21.65 -12.19
CA ALA A 66 -0.05 -22.00 -13.39
C ALA A 66 1.44 -21.64 -13.26
N ALA A 67 1.75 -20.49 -12.65
CA ALA A 67 3.14 -20.09 -12.40
C ALA A 67 3.86 -21.07 -11.47
N VAL A 68 3.19 -21.55 -10.42
CA VAL A 68 3.77 -22.53 -9.49
C VAL A 68 3.92 -23.89 -10.17
N ASN A 69 2.87 -24.41 -10.79
CA ASN A 69 2.84 -25.77 -11.30
C ASN A 69 3.56 -25.95 -12.66
N SER A 70 3.43 -24.98 -13.57
CA SER A 70 3.95 -25.08 -14.95
C SER A 70 5.27 -24.32 -15.11
N ASP A 71 5.34 -23.08 -14.60
CA ASP A 71 6.54 -22.25 -14.77
C ASP A 71 7.64 -22.60 -13.73
N GLY A 72 7.31 -23.39 -12.71
CA GLY A 72 8.24 -23.85 -11.68
C GLY A 72 8.57 -22.78 -10.62
N PHE A 73 7.66 -21.83 -10.38
CA PHE A 73 7.85 -20.86 -9.31
C PHE A 73 7.64 -21.51 -7.94
N VAL A 74 8.56 -21.25 -7.02
CA VAL A 74 8.38 -21.55 -5.61
C VAL A 74 7.63 -20.38 -4.97
N LEU A 75 6.45 -20.66 -4.42
CA LEU A 75 5.63 -19.66 -3.74
C LEU A 75 6.24 -19.34 -2.36
N LEU A 76 6.61 -18.07 -2.16
CA LEU A 76 7.14 -17.54 -0.91
C LEU A 76 6.10 -16.60 -0.26
N ASP A 77 5.46 -17.07 0.80
CA ASP A 77 4.59 -16.28 1.64
C ASP A 77 5.44 -15.48 2.65
N ILE A 78 5.32 -14.16 2.60
CA ILE A 78 6.06 -13.25 3.48
C ILE A 78 5.18 -12.59 4.54
N ARG A 79 3.94 -13.06 4.68
CA ARG A 79 3.03 -12.57 5.71
C ARG A 79 3.53 -12.93 7.11
N PRO A 80 3.18 -12.15 8.13
CA PRO A 80 3.40 -12.53 9.51
C PRO A 80 2.62 -13.79 9.88
N GLU A 81 3.07 -14.49 10.93
CA GLU A 81 2.54 -15.79 11.34
C GLU A 81 1.02 -15.77 11.55
N TRP A 82 0.49 -14.79 12.27
CA TRP A 82 -0.95 -14.69 12.58
C TRP A 82 -1.86 -14.49 11.35
N GLU A 83 -1.33 -14.01 10.23
CA GLU A 83 -2.08 -13.96 8.96
C GLU A 83 -2.01 -15.31 8.24
N ARG A 84 -0.89 -16.04 8.37
CA ARG A 84 -0.68 -17.34 7.74
C ARG A 84 -1.46 -18.45 8.44
N GLU A 85 -1.59 -18.39 9.76
CA GLU A 85 -2.34 -19.35 10.56
C GLU A 85 -3.82 -19.40 10.15
N LYS A 86 -4.41 -18.27 9.76
CA LYS A 86 -5.80 -18.18 9.30
C LYS A 86 -6.03 -18.91 7.99
N ALA A 87 -5.14 -18.69 7.02
CA ALA A 87 -5.18 -19.32 5.71
C ALA A 87 -3.81 -19.26 5.03
N ARG A 88 -3.38 -20.35 4.40
CA ARG A 88 -2.14 -20.45 3.63
C ARG A 88 -2.29 -21.39 2.44
N VAL A 89 -1.50 -21.18 1.40
CA VAL A 89 -1.41 -22.12 0.27
C VAL A 89 -0.57 -23.31 0.69
N THR A 90 -1.06 -24.53 0.46
CA THR A 90 -0.32 -25.77 0.76
C THR A 90 0.99 -25.83 -0.03
N GLY A 91 2.06 -26.28 0.63
CA GLY A 91 3.39 -26.35 0.01
C GLY A 91 4.10 -25.00 -0.19
N SER A 92 3.48 -23.87 0.19
CA SER A 92 4.16 -22.56 0.15
C SER A 92 5.26 -22.45 1.19
N LEU A 93 6.41 -21.93 0.79
CA LEU A 93 7.47 -21.53 1.73
C LEU A 93 7.03 -20.30 2.52
N HIS A 94 7.54 -20.19 3.74
CA HIS A 94 7.20 -19.09 4.62
C HIS A 94 8.44 -18.46 5.23
N VAL A 95 8.60 -17.17 5.00
CA VAL A 95 9.60 -16.35 5.68
C VAL A 95 8.99 -14.97 5.92
N PRO A 96 8.61 -14.63 7.15
CA PRO A 96 7.90 -13.38 7.43
C PRO A 96 8.81 -12.17 7.20
N LEU A 97 8.34 -11.20 6.42
CA LEU A 97 9.04 -9.92 6.26
C LEU A 97 8.90 -9.04 7.50
N PHE A 98 7.76 -9.13 8.17
CA PHE A 98 7.44 -8.42 9.40
C PHE A 98 7.19 -9.42 10.51
N VAL A 99 7.83 -9.17 11.65
CA VAL A 99 7.72 -9.99 12.86
C VAL A 99 7.23 -9.12 14.00
N GLU A 100 6.69 -9.75 15.04
CA GLU A 100 6.28 -9.04 16.24
C GLU A 100 7.49 -8.35 16.89
N ASP A 101 7.31 -7.08 17.24
CA ASP A 101 8.31 -6.35 18.01
C ASP A 101 8.26 -6.80 19.47
N LYS A 102 9.33 -7.45 19.97
CA LYS A 102 9.43 -7.94 21.35
C LYS A 102 10.10 -6.94 22.30
N ASP A 103 10.27 -5.68 21.91
CA ASP A 103 10.84 -4.67 22.79
C ASP A 103 9.82 -4.25 23.86
N TYR A 104 10.25 -4.33 25.12
CA TYR A 104 9.44 -3.99 26.30
C TYR A 104 9.88 -2.68 26.98
N SER A 105 10.64 -1.84 26.28
CA SER A 105 11.05 -0.52 26.78
C SER A 105 9.83 0.37 27.05
N PRO A 106 9.85 1.26 28.06
CA PRO A 106 8.68 2.09 28.42
C PRO A 106 8.10 2.91 27.26
N ILE A 107 8.96 3.45 26.39
CA ILE A 107 8.54 4.19 25.19
C ILE A 107 7.88 3.25 24.17
N THR A 108 8.41 2.04 23.98
CA THR A 108 7.83 1.05 23.07
C THR A 108 6.49 0.55 23.57
N LEU A 109 6.33 0.34 24.89
CA LEU A 109 5.05 -0.01 25.49
C LEU A 109 4.00 1.08 25.27
N LEU A 110 4.36 2.35 25.45
CA LEU A 110 3.48 3.47 25.15
C LEU A 110 3.08 3.47 23.66
N LYS A 111 4.04 3.25 22.74
CA LYS A 111 3.77 3.13 21.30
C LYS A 111 2.83 1.97 20.98
N LYS A 112 3.08 0.79 21.55
CA LYS A 112 2.24 -0.41 21.40
C LYS A 112 0.82 -0.15 21.89
N TRP A 113 0.67 0.52 23.03
CA TRP A 113 -0.65 0.87 23.57
C TRP A 113 -1.41 1.83 22.65
N VAL A 114 -0.76 2.91 22.18
CA VAL A 114 -1.37 3.85 21.22
C VAL A 114 -1.74 3.14 19.92
N HIS A 115 -0.83 2.33 19.36
CA HIS A 115 -1.07 1.58 18.13
C HIS A 115 -2.25 0.62 18.29
N PHE A 116 -2.29 -0.15 19.38
CA PHE A 116 -3.38 -1.08 19.67
C PHE A 116 -4.72 -0.35 19.81
N GLY A 117 -4.78 0.75 20.57
CA GLY A 117 -6.02 1.49 20.77
C GLY A 117 -6.58 2.14 19.49
N TYR A 118 -5.71 2.70 18.64
CA TYR A 118 -6.15 3.45 17.46
C TYR A 118 -6.39 2.58 16.22
N ILE A 119 -5.51 1.62 15.95
CA ILE A 119 -5.47 0.88 14.68
C ILE A 119 -5.51 -0.63 14.92
N GLY A 120 -4.74 -1.14 15.88
CA GLY A 120 -4.60 -2.58 16.11
C GLY A 120 -5.90 -3.25 16.54
N LEU A 121 -6.71 -2.64 17.39
CA LEU A 121 -8.00 -3.18 17.80
C LEU A 121 -8.99 -3.26 16.63
N TRP A 122 -8.97 -2.28 15.73
CA TRP A 122 -9.87 -2.23 14.57
C TRP A 122 -9.43 -3.17 13.45
N THR A 123 -8.14 -3.18 13.12
CA THR A 123 -7.58 -3.90 11.97
C THR A 123 -7.01 -5.27 12.32
N GLY A 124 -6.80 -5.55 13.61
CA GLY A 124 -6.11 -6.75 14.09
C GLY A 124 -4.61 -6.75 13.80
N GLN A 125 -4.02 -5.61 13.46
CA GLN A 125 -2.58 -5.52 13.23
C GLN A 125 -1.82 -5.45 14.55
N ASN A 126 -0.84 -6.35 14.68
CA ASN A 126 0.11 -6.32 15.77
C ASN A 126 1.17 -5.23 15.52
N PHE A 127 1.82 -4.77 16.58
CA PHE A 127 2.94 -3.86 16.45
C PHE A 127 4.15 -4.63 15.90
N THR A 128 4.46 -4.41 14.62
CA THR A 128 5.47 -5.18 13.89
C THR A 128 6.75 -4.41 13.65
N MET A 129 7.87 -5.13 13.62
CA MET A 129 9.16 -4.64 13.10
C MET A 129 9.57 -5.42 11.84
N LEU A 130 10.48 -4.84 11.04
CA LEU A 130 11.07 -5.53 9.89
C LEU A 130 11.97 -6.67 10.40
N ASN A 131 11.80 -7.88 9.84
CA ASN A 131 12.65 -9.01 10.16
C ASN A 131 14.11 -8.74 9.68
N PRO A 132 15.08 -8.60 10.60
CA PRO A 132 16.47 -8.35 10.24
C PRO A 132 17.05 -9.54 9.46
N ASP A 133 16.65 -10.76 9.83
CA ASP A 133 17.19 -12.02 9.32
C ASP A 133 16.44 -12.52 8.07
N PHE A 134 15.51 -11.71 7.53
CA PHE A 134 14.67 -12.09 6.39
C PHE A 134 15.47 -12.68 5.22
N LEU A 135 16.56 -12.02 4.79
CA LEU A 135 17.35 -12.51 3.65
C LEU A 135 18.06 -13.82 3.98
N GLN A 136 18.62 -13.94 5.18
CA GLN A 136 19.33 -15.14 5.62
C GLN A 136 18.36 -16.34 5.71
N GLN A 137 17.14 -16.10 6.19
CA GLN A 137 16.10 -17.14 6.27
C GLN A 137 15.63 -17.58 4.87
N VAL A 138 15.45 -16.63 3.93
CA VAL A 138 15.14 -16.99 2.54
C VAL A 138 16.30 -17.74 1.88
N GLU A 139 17.55 -17.37 2.15
CA GLU A 139 18.74 -18.08 1.66
C GLU A 139 18.85 -19.49 2.21
N ALA A 140 18.51 -19.70 3.48
CA ALA A 140 18.48 -21.03 4.08
C ALA A 140 17.38 -21.90 3.45
N ALA A 141 16.22 -21.32 3.16
CA ALA A 141 15.10 -22.04 2.55
C ALA A 141 15.29 -22.28 1.04
N VAL A 142 15.87 -21.32 0.33
CA VAL A 142 16.14 -21.35 -1.12
C VAL A 142 17.56 -20.88 -1.39
N PRO A 143 18.56 -21.78 -1.29
CA PRO A 143 19.96 -21.44 -1.50
C PRO A 143 20.29 -21.05 -2.95
N ASP A 144 19.55 -21.59 -3.92
CA ASP A 144 19.75 -21.26 -5.34
C ASP A 144 19.14 -19.88 -5.67
N LYS A 145 20.02 -18.91 -5.97
CA LYS A 145 19.66 -17.55 -6.36
C LYS A 145 19.02 -17.45 -7.75
N ASN A 146 19.13 -18.50 -8.57
CA ASN A 146 18.48 -18.60 -9.87
C ASN A 146 17.11 -19.29 -9.77
N ALA A 147 16.71 -19.80 -8.59
CA ALA A 147 15.37 -20.34 -8.40
C ALA A 147 14.31 -19.26 -8.69
N LYS A 148 13.20 -19.68 -9.31
CA LYS A 148 12.05 -18.80 -9.57
C LYS A 148 11.26 -18.65 -8.29
N LEU A 149 11.16 -17.43 -7.75
CA LEU A 149 10.43 -17.16 -6.51
C LEU A 149 9.21 -16.29 -6.79
N LEU A 150 8.02 -16.78 -6.45
CA LEU A 150 6.80 -15.98 -6.48
C LEU A 150 6.54 -15.43 -5.08
N VAL A 151 6.78 -14.14 -4.88
CA VAL A 151 6.64 -13.50 -3.57
C VAL A 151 5.22 -12.99 -3.38
N ALA A 152 4.55 -13.50 -2.35
CA ALA A 152 3.15 -13.19 -2.03
C ALA A 152 3.01 -12.59 -0.63
N CYS A 153 2.10 -11.62 -0.52
CA CYS A 153 1.64 -11.09 0.77
C CYS A 153 0.15 -10.80 0.71
N GLY A 154 -0.41 -10.16 1.74
CA GLY A 154 -1.81 -9.78 1.78
C GLY A 154 -2.29 -8.94 0.58
N GLU A 155 -1.79 -7.71 0.45
CA GLU A 155 -2.26 -6.75 -0.58
C GLU A 155 -1.27 -6.52 -1.73
N GLY A 156 -0.10 -7.16 -1.68
CA GLY A 156 0.98 -6.99 -2.65
C GLY A 156 2.00 -5.87 -2.32
N LEU A 157 1.72 -4.97 -1.38
CA LEU A 157 2.65 -3.87 -1.05
C LEU A 157 3.91 -4.35 -0.31
N ARG A 158 3.74 -5.22 0.69
CA ARG A 158 4.87 -5.78 1.44
C ARG A 158 5.76 -6.66 0.54
N SER A 159 5.16 -7.37 -0.42
CA SER A 159 5.91 -8.24 -1.33
C SER A 159 6.74 -7.44 -2.33
N MET A 160 6.32 -6.23 -2.73
CA MET A 160 7.20 -5.32 -3.48
C MET A 160 8.48 -5.00 -2.70
N MET A 161 8.36 -4.68 -1.41
CA MET A 161 9.52 -4.41 -0.56
C MET A 161 10.45 -5.64 -0.44
N ALA A 162 9.87 -6.83 -0.21
CA ALA A 162 10.63 -8.07 -0.16
C ALA A 162 11.33 -8.37 -1.48
N VAL A 163 10.67 -8.17 -2.62
CA VAL A 163 11.25 -8.38 -3.96
C VAL A 163 12.47 -7.50 -4.17
N SER A 164 12.41 -6.21 -3.81
CA SER A 164 13.58 -5.32 -3.88
C SER A 164 14.72 -5.82 -2.98
N LYS A 165 14.39 -6.27 -1.76
CA LYS A 165 15.38 -6.83 -0.82
C LYS A 165 16.03 -8.12 -1.38
N LEU A 166 15.24 -9.03 -1.95
CA LEU A 166 15.70 -10.28 -2.58
C LEU A 166 16.54 -10.03 -3.82
N HIS A 167 16.12 -9.11 -4.69
CA HIS A 167 16.89 -8.75 -5.88
C HIS A 167 18.27 -8.20 -5.50
N ASN A 168 18.31 -7.29 -4.52
CA ASN A 168 19.58 -6.77 -4.00
C ASN A 168 20.41 -7.87 -3.30
N GLY A 169 19.76 -8.91 -2.78
CA GLY A 169 20.38 -10.13 -2.26
C GLY A 169 20.77 -11.15 -3.33
N GLY A 170 20.71 -10.79 -4.63
CA GLY A 170 21.20 -11.58 -5.75
C GLY A 170 20.19 -12.53 -6.40
N TYR A 171 18.93 -12.56 -5.96
CA TYR A 171 17.90 -13.35 -6.63
C TYR A 171 17.50 -12.71 -7.95
N LYS A 172 17.50 -13.49 -9.03
CA LYS A 172 17.29 -12.98 -10.40
C LYS A 172 15.88 -13.23 -10.91
N ASN A 173 15.32 -14.40 -10.62
CA ASN A 173 14.05 -14.83 -11.20
C ASN A 173 12.91 -14.57 -10.21
N LEU A 174 12.52 -13.30 -10.08
CA LEU A 174 11.51 -12.88 -9.11
C LEU A 174 10.15 -12.65 -9.77
N GLY A 175 9.13 -13.25 -9.18
CA GLY A 175 7.72 -13.01 -9.43
C GLY A 175 7.10 -12.25 -8.27
N TRP A 176 6.16 -11.36 -8.58
CA TRP A 176 5.39 -10.63 -7.58
C TRP A 176 3.90 -10.93 -7.75
N LEU A 177 3.25 -11.41 -6.68
CA LEU A 177 1.81 -11.61 -6.70
C LEU A 177 1.08 -10.26 -6.65
N ALA A 178 0.57 -9.83 -7.80
CA ALA A 178 -0.02 -8.52 -7.99
C ALA A 178 -1.35 -8.39 -7.23
N GLY A 179 -1.36 -7.52 -6.21
CA GLY A 179 -2.51 -7.34 -5.33
C GLY A 179 -2.63 -8.37 -4.20
N GLY A 180 -1.69 -9.32 -4.12
CA GLY A 180 -1.60 -10.29 -3.04
C GLY A 180 -2.79 -11.25 -2.92
N TYR A 181 -2.86 -11.94 -1.79
CA TYR A 181 -3.94 -12.88 -1.46
C TYR A 181 -5.30 -12.23 -1.33
N ASN A 182 -5.39 -10.92 -1.06
CA ASN A 182 -6.68 -10.21 -0.96
C ASN A 182 -7.44 -10.18 -2.29
N ARG A 183 -6.77 -10.46 -3.40
CA ARG A 183 -7.38 -10.56 -4.73
C ARG A 183 -7.55 -11.99 -5.23
N SER A 184 -7.17 -12.99 -4.45
CA SER A 184 -7.35 -14.38 -4.83
C SER A 184 -8.77 -14.84 -4.54
N VAL A 185 -9.34 -15.62 -5.46
CA VAL A 185 -10.57 -16.38 -5.24
C VAL A 185 -10.26 -17.85 -5.01
N ASP A 186 -11.24 -18.62 -4.54
CA ASP A 186 -11.07 -20.04 -4.19
C ASP A 186 -10.55 -20.91 -5.35
N ALA A 187 -10.75 -20.50 -6.60
CA ALA A 187 -10.27 -21.21 -7.79
C ALA A 187 -8.81 -20.89 -8.18
N ASP A 188 -8.21 -19.83 -7.63
CA ASP A 188 -6.87 -19.35 -8.02
C ASP A 188 -5.75 -20.20 -7.41
N PHE A 189 -6.01 -20.84 -6.28
CA PHE A 189 -5.09 -21.74 -5.59
C PHE A 189 -5.82 -23.05 -5.27
N PRO A 190 -5.33 -24.21 -5.74
CA PRO A 190 -6.06 -25.48 -5.62
C PRO A 190 -6.14 -25.98 -4.17
N ASP A 191 -5.05 -25.79 -3.40
CA ASP A 191 -4.92 -26.32 -2.05
C ASP A 191 -4.61 -25.18 -1.07
N VAL A 192 -5.60 -24.89 -0.21
CA VAL A 192 -5.50 -23.87 0.84
C VAL A 192 -5.81 -24.52 2.19
N GLU A 193 -4.88 -24.36 3.13
CA GLU A 193 -5.01 -24.78 4.52
C GLU A 193 -5.42 -23.60 5.40
N GLY A 194 -6.40 -23.82 6.28
CA GLY A 194 -6.86 -22.84 7.24
C GLY A 194 -8.38 -22.85 7.38
N GLU A 195 -8.88 -22.17 8.41
CA GLU A 195 -10.33 -22.02 8.63
C GLU A 195 -10.91 -20.89 7.77
N GLU A 196 -10.06 -19.97 7.32
CA GLU A 196 -10.44 -18.77 6.59
C GLU A 196 -10.10 -18.84 5.10
N LYS A 197 -10.73 -17.94 4.34
CA LYS A 197 -10.33 -17.72 2.94
C LYS A 197 -9.06 -16.86 2.88
N LEU A 198 -8.18 -17.15 1.91
CA LEU A 198 -6.96 -16.36 1.66
C LEU A 198 -7.25 -14.85 1.52
N GLN A 199 -8.36 -14.49 0.88
CA GLN A 199 -8.80 -13.11 0.69
C GLN A 199 -9.11 -12.35 2.00
N TYR A 200 -9.43 -13.08 3.08
CA TYR A 200 -9.84 -12.50 4.36
C TYR A 200 -8.79 -12.68 5.46
N ALA A 201 -7.74 -13.46 5.20
CA ALA A 201 -6.70 -13.76 6.17
C ALA A 201 -5.94 -12.51 6.68
N THR A 202 -5.92 -11.42 5.92
CA THR A 202 -5.31 -10.15 6.37
C THR A 202 -6.21 -9.33 7.27
N ILE A 203 -7.50 -9.63 7.32
CA ILE A 203 -8.50 -8.87 8.07
C ILE A 203 -8.52 -9.42 9.49
N GLY A 204 -8.49 -8.52 10.48
CA GLY A 204 -8.49 -8.90 11.89
C GLY A 204 -9.17 -7.86 12.77
N GLY A 205 -9.12 -8.09 14.09
CA GLY A 205 -9.70 -7.17 15.07
C GLY A 205 -11.21 -7.01 14.88
N ALA A 206 -11.73 -5.83 15.23
CA ALA A 206 -13.15 -5.53 15.10
C ALA A 206 -13.64 -5.64 13.64
N SER A 207 -12.81 -5.28 12.66
CA SER A 207 -13.17 -5.31 11.23
C SER A 207 -13.52 -6.70 10.73
N TYR A 208 -12.95 -7.76 11.30
CA TYR A 208 -13.27 -9.14 10.96
C TYR A 208 -14.72 -9.50 11.32
N TYR A 209 -15.20 -9.09 12.50
CA TYR A 209 -16.59 -9.33 12.89
C TYR A 209 -17.58 -8.54 12.03
N PHE A 210 -17.23 -7.31 11.64
CA PHE A 210 -18.03 -6.53 10.68
C PHE A 210 -18.10 -7.22 9.32
N LEU A 211 -16.98 -7.74 8.82
CA LEU A 211 -16.96 -8.53 7.59
C LEU A 211 -17.88 -9.74 7.70
N GLN A 212 -17.80 -10.51 8.78
CA GLN A 212 -18.63 -11.69 8.99
C GLN A 212 -20.11 -11.34 9.01
N LEU A 213 -20.50 -10.26 9.68
CA LEU A 213 -21.86 -9.74 9.67
C LEU A 213 -22.32 -9.37 8.25
N LEU A 214 -21.49 -8.65 7.49
CA LEU A 214 -21.80 -8.29 6.11
C LEU A 214 -21.98 -9.51 5.20
N LEU A 215 -21.14 -10.54 5.37
CA LEU A 215 -21.26 -11.79 4.63
C LEU A 215 -22.58 -12.51 4.94
N ILE A 216 -22.98 -12.56 6.21
CA ILE A 216 -24.27 -13.12 6.62
C ILE A 216 -25.43 -12.34 5.99
N LEU A 217 -25.41 -11.01 6.05
CA LEU A 217 -26.45 -10.16 5.46
C LEU A 217 -26.56 -10.35 3.93
N GLN A 218 -25.43 -10.46 3.24
CA GLN A 218 -25.40 -10.74 1.80
C GLN A 218 -25.96 -12.13 1.46
N ALA A 219 -25.67 -13.15 2.28
CA ALA A 219 -26.20 -14.50 2.09
C ALA A 219 -27.73 -14.55 2.27
N VAL A 220 -28.26 -13.84 3.27
CA VAL A 220 -29.71 -13.72 3.50
C VAL A 220 -30.38 -12.96 2.35
N GLY A 221 -29.80 -11.83 1.93
CA GLY A 221 -30.36 -11.01 0.85
C GLY A 221 -30.35 -11.67 -0.53
N LYS A 222 -29.46 -12.63 -0.79
CA LYS A 222 -29.46 -13.44 -2.03
C LYS A 222 -30.43 -14.63 -1.99
N SER A 223 -30.92 -14.98 -0.82
CA SER A 223 -31.84 -16.10 -0.61
C SER A 223 -33.31 -15.66 -0.54
N SER A 224 -33.58 -14.35 -0.67
CA SER A 224 -34.91 -13.73 -0.79
C SER A 224 -35.12 -13.21 -2.20
#